data_AF-A0A1V5R1B3-F1
#
_entry.id   AF-A0A1V5R1B3-F1
#
_cell.length_a   1.000
_cell.length_b   1.000
_cell.length_c   1.000
_cell.angle_alpha   90.00
_cell.angle_beta   90.00
_cell.angle_gamma   90.00
#
_symmetry.space_group_name_H-M   'P 1'
#
loop_
_entity.id
_entity.type
_entity.pdbx_description
1 polymer ?
#
loop_
_entity_poly.entity_id
_entity_poly.type
_entity_poly.pdbx_seq_one_letter_code
_entity_poly.pdbx_strand_id
1 'polypeptide(L)'
;MGASFSPDGKKVAYCACDGTIRSKSQIYVYEFDEVQQRPILRQITHNNGHNVSPNWCNNNDLVFCSDADSKQPYICYYHADTKELEKITADGYCASPSYCAVNQKIVYSRACSGVMQLFAYDLKTKQHAQITFDAGNKEESCWSPCGNYVAFAYSNGNSNRIAVHHLVTNERIYLTDTHENCCYPAWSPLYEKPIMV
;
A
#
# COMPACT_ATOMS: atom_id res chain seq x y z
N MET A 1 0.56 9.52 -2.32
CA MET A 1 -0.75 9.60 -1.63
C MET A 1 -1.80 9.07 -2.60
N GLY A 2 -2.55 8.03 -2.24
CA GLY A 2 -3.46 7.36 -3.16
C GLY A 2 -4.83 7.09 -2.54
N ALA A 3 -5.84 6.95 -3.39
CA ALA A 3 -7.11 6.33 -3.06
C ALA A 3 -7.06 4.86 -3.47
N SER A 4 -7.85 4.01 -2.83
CA SER A 4 -7.96 2.59 -3.13
C SER A 4 -9.42 2.18 -3.19
N PHE A 5 -9.79 1.46 -4.25
CA PHE A 5 -11.10 0.84 -4.39
C PHE A 5 -11.14 -0.48 -3.62
N SER A 6 -12.27 -0.76 -2.97
CA SER A 6 -12.54 -2.08 -2.40
C SER A 6 -12.53 -3.14 -3.51
N PRO A 7 -12.22 -4.42 -3.21
CA PRO A 7 -12.22 -5.48 -4.20
C PRO A 7 -13.54 -5.61 -4.98
N ASP A 8 -14.68 -5.36 -4.35
CA ASP A 8 -15.99 -5.34 -4.99
C ASP A 8 -16.33 -4.05 -5.77
N GLY A 9 -15.45 -3.05 -5.75
CA GLY A 9 -15.61 -1.76 -6.42
C GLY A 9 -16.64 -0.82 -5.79
N LYS A 10 -17.25 -1.18 -4.65
CA LYS A 10 -18.36 -0.40 -4.04
C LYS A 10 -17.90 0.70 -3.10
N LYS A 11 -16.66 0.65 -2.62
CA LYS A 11 -16.11 1.60 -1.64
C LYS A 11 -14.79 2.17 -2.12
N VAL A 12 -14.51 3.40 -1.71
CA VAL A 12 -13.23 4.08 -1.93
C VAL A 12 -12.65 4.50 -0.59
N ALA A 13 -11.45 4.02 -0.28
CA ALA A 13 -10.66 4.51 0.84
C ALA A 13 -9.70 5.59 0.36
N TYR A 14 -9.61 6.70 1.08
CA TYR A 14 -8.72 7.81 0.75
C TYR A 14 -8.25 8.52 2.02
N CYS A 15 -7.15 9.26 1.93
CA CYS A 15 -6.70 10.11 3.03
C CYS A 15 -7.11 11.57 2.77
N ALA A 16 -7.59 12.26 3.79
CA ALA A 16 -7.91 13.69 3.72
C ALA A 16 -7.55 14.40 5.03
N CYS A 17 -7.38 15.72 4.96
CA CYS A 17 -7.21 16.59 6.13
C CYS A 17 -8.12 17.81 6.00
N ASP A 18 -8.43 18.49 7.10
CA ASP A 18 -9.35 19.65 7.12
C ASP A 18 -8.76 20.93 6.49
N GLY A 19 -7.56 20.86 5.92
CA GLY A 19 -6.89 21.95 5.22
C GLY A 19 -6.14 22.92 6.14
N THR A 20 -6.21 22.77 7.46
CA THR A 20 -5.39 23.56 8.38
C THR A 20 -3.96 23.01 8.46
N ILE A 21 -2.95 23.88 8.62
CA ILE A 21 -1.53 23.49 8.72
C ILE A 21 -1.26 22.49 9.86
N ARG A 22 -2.11 22.49 10.90
CA ARG A 22 -1.98 21.59 12.05
C ARG A 22 -2.76 20.29 11.89
N SER A 23 -3.59 20.17 10.84
CA SER A 23 -4.43 19.00 10.67
C SER A 23 -3.64 17.78 10.28
N LYS A 24 -4.06 16.67 10.87
CA LYS A 24 -3.50 15.35 10.62
C LYS A 24 -4.32 14.67 9.54
N SER A 25 -3.67 14.10 8.55
CA SER A 25 -4.35 13.33 7.51
C SER A 25 -5.00 12.10 8.15
N GLN A 26 -6.28 11.89 7.91
CA GLN A 26 -7.03 10.73 8.40
C GLN A 26 -7.54 9.91 7.23
N ILE A 27 -7.80 8.61 7.47
CA ILE A 27 -8.41 7.72 6.48
C ILE A 27 -9.92 7.89 6.52
N TYR A 28 -10.50 8.05 5.34
CA TYR A 28 -11.94 8.11 5.10
C TYR A 28 -12.33 7.01 4.11
N VAL A 29 -13.55 6.51 4.26
CA VAL A 29 -14.19 5.60 3.32
C VAL A 29 -15.44 6.27 2.78
N TYR A 30 -15.53 6.32 1.45
CA TYR A 30 -16.70 6.70 0.69
C TYR A 30 -17.40 5.45 0.17
N GLU A 31 -18.72 5.45 0.26
CA GLU A 31 -19.63 4.48 -0.33
C GLU A 31 -20.84 5.25 -0.88
N PHE A 32 -21.46 4.77 -1.96
CA PHE A 32 -22.71 5.35 -2.47
C PHE A 32 -23.88 4.42 -2.16
N ASP A 33 -24.84 4.89 -1.37
CA ASP A 33 -26.08 4.16 -1.11
C ASP A 33 -27.02 4.35 -2.31
N GLU A 34 -27.10 3.33 -3.16
CA GLU A 34 -27.97 3.34 -4.35
C GLU A 34 -29.46 3.39 -3.99
N VAL A 35 -29.88 2.86 -2.83
CA VAL A 35 -31.28 2.86 -2.41
C VAL A 35 -31.69 4.24 -1.94
N GLN A 36 -30.84 4.88 -1.13
CA GLN A 36 -31.10 6.20 -0.56
C GLN A 36 -30.59 7.35 -1.44
N GLN A 37 -29.92 7.05 -2.55
CA GLN A 37 -29.34 8.01 -3.51
C GLN A 37 -28.46 9.06 -2.82
N ARG A 38 -27.60 8.62 -1.88
CA ARG A 38 -26.75 9.53 -1.12
C ARG A 38 -25.38 8.93 -0.80
N PRO A 39 -24.33 9.77 -0.66
CA PRO A 39 -23.03 9.31 -0.21
C PRO A 39 -23.07 8.95 1.28
N ILE A 40 -22.36 7.88 1.62
CA ILE A 40 -22.01 7.49 2.97
C ILE A 40 -20.51 7.76 3.13
N LEU A 41 -20.18 8.69 4.02
CA LEU A 41 -18.81 9.04 4.38
C LEU A 41 -18.53 8.55 5.80
N ARG A 42 -17.46 7.77 5.96
CA ARG A 42 -17.01 7.25 7.26
C ARG A 42 -15.55 7.62 7.49
N GLN A 43 -15.27 8.30 8.58
CA GLN A 43 -13.89 8.45 9.05
C GLN A 43 -13.48 7.15 9.74
N ILE A 44 -12.33 6.59 9.35
CA ILE A 44 -11.81 5.33 9.88
C ILE A 44 -10.83 5.59 11.03
N THR A 45 -9.91 6.54 10.85
CA THR A 45 -8.90 6.88 11.86
C THR A 45 -9.25 8.19 12.58
N HIS A 46 -9.03 8.22 13.89
CA HIS A 46 -9.35 9.37 14.77
C HIS A 46 -8.18 9.73 15.71
N ASN A 47 -6.97 9.29 15.37
CA ASN A 47 -5.78 9.46 16.21
C ASN A 47 -5.04 10.78 15.88
N ASN A 48 -3.98 11.08 16.63
CA ASN A 48 -3.21 12.32 16.48
C ASN A 48 -2.05 12.22 15.47
N GLY A 49 -2.04 11.18 14.62
CA GLY A 49 -1.03 10.97 13.59
C GLY A 49 -1.55 11.20 12.17
N HIS A 50 -0.63 11.35 11.22
CA HIS A 50 -0.90 11.24 9.79
C HIS A 50 -1.13 9.77 9.43
N ASN A 51 -2.29 9.50 8.84
CA ASN A 51 -2.68 8.22 8.29
C ASN A 51 -2.88 8.40 6.78
N VAL A 52 -2.10 7.69 5.97
CA VAL A 52 -2.02 7.91 4.51
C VAL A 52 -1.85 6.60 3.75
N SER A 53 -2.09 6.65 2.44
CA SER A 53 -1.91 5.53 1.50
C SER A 53 -2.69 4.27 1.91
N PRO A 54 -4.03 4.37 2.05
CA PRO A 54 -4.85 3.20 2.36
C PRO A 54 -4.87 2.19 1.21
N ASN A 55 -4.92 0.91 1.56
CA ASN A 55 -5.09 -0.20 0.65
C ASN A 55 -6.04 -1.24 1.26
N TRP A 56 -7.00 -1.72 0.47
CA TRP A 56 -7.98 -2.71 0.94
C TRP A 56 -7.37 -4.10 1.05
N CYS A 57 -7.58 -4.74 2.21
CA CYS A 57 -7.23 -6.14 2.44
C CYS A 57 -8.38 -7.07 2.06
N ASN A 58 -9.60 -6.60 2.20
CA ASN A 58 -10.83 -7.24 1.77
C ASN A 58 -11.89 -6.15 1.57
N ASN A 59 -13.19 -6.46 1.61
CA ASN A 59 -14.23 -5.44 1.44
C ASN A 59 -14.46 -4.54 2.68
N ASN A 60 -13.75 -4.79 3.78
CA ASN A 60 -13.92 -4.14 5.08
C ASN A 60 -12.60 -3.66 5.70
N ASP A 61 -11.58 -4.50 5.74
CA ASP A 61 -10.29 -4.18 6.37
C ASP A 61 -9.36 -3.37 5.47
N LEU A 62 -8.50 -2.59 6.11
CA LEU A 62 -7.56 -1.68 5.46
C LEU A 62 -6.16 -1.82 6.04
N VAL A 63 -5.16 -1.60 5.20
CA VAL A 63 -3.79 -1.31 5.63
C VAL A 63 -3.39 0.08 5.16
N PHE A 64 -2.60 0.78 5.96
CA PHE A 64 -2.16 2.14 5.65
C PHE A 64 -0.88 2.50 6.41
N CYS A 65 -0.23 3.59 6.02
CA CYS A 65 0.88 4.17 6.79
C CYS A 65 0.32 5.05 7.90
N SER A 66 0.83 4.89 9.12
CA SER A 66 0.53 5.77 10.26
C SER A 66 1.80 6.27 10.93
N ASP A 67 1.77 7.44 11.55
CA ASP A 67 2.81 7.93 12.48
C ASP A 67 2.25 8.26 13.87
N ALA A 68 1.03 7.82 14.21
CA ALA A 68 0.35 8.24 15.43
C ALA A 68 1.09 7.88 16.72
N ASP A 69 1.70 6.69 16.75
CA ASP A 69 2.38 6.16 17.94
C ASP A 69 3.91 6.24 17.83
N SER A 70 4.44 6.98 16.84
CA SER A 70 5.87 6.93 16.51
C SER A 70 6.34 8.18 15.77
N LYS A 71 7.60 8.58 15.96
CA LYS A 71 8.20 9.68 15.16
C LYS A 71 8.42 9.32 13.69
N GLN A 72 8.32 8.05 13.34
CA GLN A 72 8.51 7.52 11.99
C GLN A 72 7.24 6.79 11.51
N PRO A 73 6.93 6.81 10.20
CA PRO A 73 5.85 6.02 9.64
C PRO A 73 6.02 4.51 9.88
N TYR A 74 4.93 3.84 10.21
CA TYR A 74 4.80 2.39 10.33
C TYR A 74 3.56 1.93 9.56
N ILE A 75 3.46 0.62 9.27
CA ILE A 75 2.26 0.06 8.65
C ILE A 75 1.28 -0.34 9.75
N CYS A 76 0.04 0.12 9.60
CA CYS A 76 -1.08 -0.19 10.46
C CYS A 76 -2.13 -0.99 9.69
N TYR A 77 -2.72 -1.98 10.37
CA TYR A 77 -3.86 -2.76 9.91
C TYR A 77 -5.10 -2.33 10.70
N TYR A 78 -6.19 -2.00 10.01
CA TYR A 78 -7.48 -1.71 10.60
C TYR A 78 -8.41 -2.91 10.46
N HIS A 79 -8.83 -3.43 11.62
CA HIS A 79 -9.82 -4.51 11.74
C HIS A 79 -11.21 -3.90 11.77
N ALA A 80 -11.99 -4.05 10.70
CA ALA A 80 -13.29 -3.40 10.60
C ALA A 80 -14.31 -3.95 11.60
N ASP A 81 -14.22 -5.24 11.92
CA ASP A 81 -15.15 -5.93 12.83
C ASP A 81 -15.03 -5.42 14.28
N THR A 82 -13.80 -5.21 14.76
CA THR A 82 -13.53 -4.69 16.13
C THR A 82 -13.33 -3.18 16.17
N LYS A 83 -13.12 -2.56 15.00
CA LYS A 83 -12.68 -1.16 14.83
C LYS A 83 -11.31 -0.85 15.45
N GLU A 84 -10.47 -1.88 15.62
CA GLU A 84 -9.15 -1.74 16.23
C GLU A 84 -8.06 -1.47 15.19
N LEU A 85 -7.00 -0.82 15.66
CA LEU A 85 -5.79 -0.52 14.89
C LEU A 85 -4.62 -1.38 15.42
N GLU A 86 -4.04 -2.21 14.57
CA GLU A 86 -2.88 -3.04 14.86
C GLU A 86 -1.64 -2.46 14.15
N LYS A 87 -0.59 -2.08 14.89
CA LYS A 87 0.73 -1.78 14.30
C LYS A 87 1.38 -3.10 13.90
N ILE A 88 1.53 -3.35 12.59
CA ILE A 88 2.04 -4.64 12.08
C ILE A 88 3.53 -4.63 11.75
N THR A 89 4.20 -3.47 11.77
CA THR A 89 5.65 -3.37 11.58
C THR A 89 6.35 -2.90 12.85
N ALA A 90 7.57 -3.39 13.07
CA ALA A 90 8.47 -2.88 14.11
C ALA A 90 8.95 -1.44 13.80
N ASP A 91 9.80 -0.90 14.66
CA ASP A 91 10.36 0.44 14.48
C ASP A 91 11.25 0.56 13.23
N GLY A 92 11.34 1.79 12.73
CA GLY A 92 11.95 2.14 11.46
C GLY A 92 10.92 2.71 10.49
N TYR A 93 11.39 3.48 9.51
CA TYR A 93 10.56 4.06 8.47
C TYR A 93 9.98 2.96 7.58
N CYS A 94 8.67 2.71 7.66
CA CYS A 94 7.93 1.79 6.82
C CYS A 94 6.79 2.52 6.10
N ALA A 95 6.66 2.33 4.79
CA ALA A 95 5.71 3.06 3.97
C ALA A 95 5.16 2.22 2.79
N SER A 96 4.16 2.77 2.10
CA SER A 96 3.57 2.26 0.86
C SER A 96 3.11 0.80 0.92
N PRO A 97 2.20 0.44 1.85
CA PRO A 97 1.68 -0.91 1.95
C PRO A 97 0.78 -1.24 0.74
N SER A 98 0.86 -2.47 0.27
CA SER A 98 -0.04 -3.03 -0.73
C SER A 98 -0.33 -4.49 -0.40
N TYR A 99 -1.61 -4.84 -0.36
CA TYR A 99 -2.10 -6.16 -0.04
C TYR A 99 -2.28 -7.03 -1.30
N CYS A 100 -2.04 -8.33 -1.14
CA CYS A 100 -2.32 -9.35 -2.14
C CYS A 100 -3.29 -10.40 -1.59
N ALA A 101 -4.47 -10.51 -2.21
CA ALA A 101 -5.51 -11.45 -1.81
C ALA A 101 -5.14 -12.92 -2.01
N VAL A 102 -4.42 -13.25 -3.10
CA VAL A 102 -4.06 -14.63 -3.44
C VAL A 102 -3.14 -15.25 -2.39
N ASN A 103 -2.18 -14.47 -1.90
CA ASN A 103 -1.17 -14.95 -0.96
C ASN A 103 -1.41 -14.50 0.48
N GLN A 104 -2.39 -13.63 0.73
CA GLN A 104 -2.68 -13.01 2.04
C GLN A 104 -1.43 -12.33 2.65
N LYS A 105 -0.71 -11.58 1.82
CA LYS A 105 0.51 -10.87 2.18
C LYS A 105 0.40 -9.39 1.90
N ILE A 106 1.17 -8.61 2.65
CA ILE A 106 1.31 -7.17 2.47
C ILE A 106 2.76 -6.89 2.08
N VAL A 107 2.97 -6.27 0.92
CA VAL A 107 4.28 -5.69 0.58
C VAL A 107 4.34 -4.27 1.10
N TYR A 108 5.48 -3.86 1.60
CA TYR A 108 5.75 -2.49 2.01
C TYR A 108 7.21 -2.15 1.82
N SER A 109 7.52 -0.86 1.79
CA SER A 109 8.88 -0.33 1.69
C SER A 109 9.41 -0.02 3.10
N ARG A 110 10.63 -0.43 3.42
CA ARG A 110 11.29 -0.18 4.71
C ARG A 110 12.69 0.40 4.52
N ALA A 111 13.05 1.42 5.28
CA ALA A 111 14.41 1.93 5.29
C ALA A 111 15.37 0.96 6.00
N CYS A 112 16.38 0.50 5.27
CA CYS A 112 17.48 -0.33 5.76
C CYS A 112 18.80 0.37 5.46
N SER A 113 19.50 0.83 6.50
CA SER A 113 20.77 1.56 6.37
C SER A 113 20.71 2.74 5.38
N GLY A 114 19.60 3.47 5.37
CA GLY A 114 19.38 4.62 4.50
C GLY A 114 18.83 4.31 3.10
N VAL A 115 18.61 3.04 2.76
CA VAL A 115 18.05 2.63 1.46
C VAL A 115 16.67 2.00 1.67
N MET A 116 15.68 2.43 0.90
CA MET A 116 14.34 1.81 0.93
C MET A 116 14.35 0.45 0.23
N GLN A 117 13.95 -0.60 0.95
CA GLN A 117 13.86 -1.97 0.47
C GLN A 117 12.43 -2.50 0.57
N LEU A 118 12.08 -3.45 -0.29
CA LEU A 118 10.79 -4.13 -0.21
C LEU A 118 10.83 -5.25 0.82
N PHE A 119 9.75 -5.34 1.61
CA PHE A 119 9.49 -6.41 2.55
C PHE A 119 8.08 -6.96 2.32
N ALA A 120 7.89 -8.25 2.57
CA ALA A 120 6.58 -8.88 2.66
C ALA A 120 6.27 -9.22 4.12
N TYR A 121 5.04 -8.94 4.54
CA TYR A 121 4.45 -9.41 5.77
C TYR A 121 3.38 -10.45 5.48
N ASP A 122 3.47 -11.59 6.13
CA ASP A 122 2.50 -12.69 6.04
C ASP A 122 1.46 -12.55 7.15
N LEU A 123 0.19 -12.34 6.78
CA LEU A 123 -0.89 -12.14 7.76
C LEU A 123 -1.17 -13.38 8.60
N LYS A 124 -0.92 -14.58 8.05
CA LYS A 124 -1.18 -15.86 8.72
C LYS A 124 -0.08 -16.18 9.73
N THR A 125 1.18 -16.06 9.31
CA THR A 125 2.31 -16.42 10.18
C THR A 125 2.82 -15.24 11.01
N LYS A 126 2.36 -14.02 10.71
CA LYS A 126 2.81 -12.76 11.34
C LYS A 126 4.32 -12.54 11.18
N GLN A 127 4.91 -13.08 10.10
CA GLN A 127 6.34 -13.01 9.82
C GLN A 127 6.65 -11.99 8.72
N HIS A 128 7.84 -11.40 8.82
CA HIS A 128 8.38 -10.48 7.81
C HIS A 128 9.51 -11.13 7.03
N ALA A 129 9.57 -10.90 5.73
CA ALA A 129 10.66 -11.32 4.87
C ALA A 129 11.11 -10.15 3.98
N GLN A 130 12.41 -9.89 3.91
CA GLN A 130 12.97 -8.92 2.97
C GLN A 130 12.98 -9.52 1.56
N ILE A 131 12.55 -8.72 0.57
CA ILE A 131 12.46 -9.12 -0.84
C ILE A 131 13.68 -8.60 -1.62
N THR A 132 14.05 -7.33 -1.41
CA THR A 132 15.15 -6.69 -2.16
C THR A 132 16.34 -6.36 -1.27
N PHE A 133 17.56 -6.49 -1.80
CA PHE A 133 18.80 -6.35 -1.03
C PHE A 133 19.83 -5.42 -1.69
N ASP A 134 19.55 -4.97 -2.90
CA ASP A 134 20.46 -4.18 -3.73
C ASP A 134 20.30 -2.68 -3.53
N ALA A 135 21.18 -1.89 -4.13
CA ALA A 135 21.16 -0.43 -4.06
C ALA A 135 19.88 0.18 -4.66
N GLY A 136 19.71 1.48 -4.43
CA GLY A 136 18.56 2.25 -4.88
C GLY A 136 17.31 2.02 -4.02
N ASN A 137 16.51 3.07 -3.87
CA ASN A 137 15.27 3.08 -3.13
C ASN A 137 14.17 2.37 -3.91
N LYS A 138 13.42 1.51 -3.22
CA LYS A 138 12.23 0.83 -3.73
C LYS A 138 11.06 1.38 -2.95
N GLU A 139 10.25 2.19 -3.61
CA GLU A 139 9.14 2.90 -2.98
C GLU A 139 7.85 2.64 -3.75
N GLU A 140 6.72 3.05 -3.15
CA GLU A 140 5.41 3.06 -3.83
C GLU A 140 5.03 1.66 -4.38
N SER A 141 5.30 0.62 -3.57
CA SER A 141 5.07 -0.77 -3.96
C SER A 141 3.60 -1.09 -4.21
N CYS A 142 3.34 -1.87 -5.26
CA CYS A 142 2.04 -2.39 -5.65
C CYS A 142 2.15 -3.88 -6.00
N TRP A 143 1.50 -4.76 -5.22
CA TRP A 143 1.48 -6.20 -5.46
C TRP A 143 0.55 -6.53 -6.62
N SER A 144 0.98 -7.42 -7.52
CA SER A 144 0.13 -7.89 -8.60
C SER A 144 -1.04 -8.74 -8.11
N PRO A 145 -2.20 -8.69 -8.79
CA PRO A 145 -3.35 -9.55 -8.47
C PRO A 145 -3.04 -11.05 -8.54
N CYS A 146 -2.11 -11.46 -9.41
CA CYS A 146 -1.70 -12.87 -9.52
C CYS A 146 -0.73 -13.33 -8.42
N GLY A 147 -0.27 -12.42 -7.55
CA GLY A 147 0.55 -12.75 -6.38
C GLY A 147 2.04 -12.98 -6.63
N ASN A 148 2.50 -13.05 -7.88
CA ASN A 148 3.90 -13.37 -8.20
C ASN A 148 4.80 -12.16 -8.46
N TYR A 149 4.23 -10.96 -8.61
CA TYR A 149 4.99 -9.77 -8.97
C TYR A 149 4.72 -8.61 -8.00
N VAL A 150 5.73 -7.76 -7.83
CA VAL A 150 5.59 -6.46 -7.17
C VAL A 150 6.11 -5.39 -8.12
N ALA A 151 5.27 -4.41 -8.44
CA ALA A 151 5.69 -3.19 -9.11
C ALA A 151 6.09 -2.14 -8.08
N PHE A 152 7.08 -1.29 -8.38
CA PHE A 152 7.56 -0.24 -7.47
C PHE A 152 8.30 0.85 -8.25
N ALA A 153 8.41 2.03 -7.64
CA ALA A 153 9.31 3.08 -8.09
C ALA A 153 10.73 2.77 -7.60
N TYR A 154 11.66 2.61 -8.53
CA TYR A 154 13.08 2.45 -8.27
C TYR A 154 13.80 3.80 -8.44
N SER A 155 14.47 4.28 -7.40
CA SER A 155 15.27 5.49 -7.44
C SER A 155 16.73 5.22 -7.08
N ASN A 156 17.68 5.68 -7.90
CA ASN A 156 19.12 5.63 -7.60
C ASN A 156 19.71 7.00 -7.27
N GLY A 157 18.87 8.00 -6.98
CA GLY A 157 19.27 9.40 -6.76
C GLY A 157 19.39 10.24 -8.03
N ASN A 158 19.54 9.63 -9.20
CA ASN A 158 19.65 10.34 -10.49
C ASN A 158 18.44 10.13 -11.39
N SER A 159 17.71 9.03 -11.23
CA SER A 159 16.54 8.66 -12.05
C SER A 159 15.51 7.88 -11.23
N ASN A 160 14.22 8.05 -11.55
CA ASN A 160 13.11 7.30 -10.95
C ASN A 160 12.39 6.48 -12.03
N ARG A 161 12.44 5.15 -11.93
CA ARG A 161 11.90 4.23 -12.95
C ARG A 161 10.85 3.31 -12.35
N ILE A 162 9.88 2.87 -13.14
CA ILE A 162 9.01 1.77 -12.74
C ILE A 162 9.73 0.45 -12.99
N ALA A 163 9.80 -0.38 -11.96
CA ALA A 163 10.32 -1.73 -12.04
C ALA A 163 9.29 -2.73 -11.54
N VAL A 164 9.37 -3.95 -12.07
CA VAL A 164 8.62 -5.11 -11.61
C VAL A 164 9.61 -6.16 -11.14
N HIS A 165 9.36 -6.74 -9.98
CA HIS A 165 10.15 -7.82 -9.41
C HIS A 165 9.33 -9.09 -9.30
N HIS A 166 9.86 -10.19 -9.82
CA HIS A 166 9.25 -11.52 -9.76
C HIS A 166 9.68 -12.22 -8.47
N LEU A 167 8.73 -12.56 -7.60
CA LEU A 167 9.02 -13.06 -6.25
C LEU A 167 9.61 -14.48 -6.22
N VAL A 168 9.28 -15.33 -7.20
CA VAL A 168 9.82 -16.69 -7.30
C VAL A 168 11.22 -16.73 -7.96
N THR A 169 11.40 -16.08 -9.11
CA THR A 169 12.69 -16.11 -9.84
C THR A 169 13.70 -15.09 -9.30
N ASN A 170 13.26 -14.16 -8.45
CA ASN A 170 14.05 -13.03 -7.95
C ASN A 170 14.57 -12.10 -9.06
N GLU A 171 13.96 -12.14 -10.24
CA GLU A 171 14.32 -11.31 -11.37
C GLU A 171 13.64 -9.93 -11.31
N ARG A 172 14.29 -8.91 -11.86
CA ARG A 172 13.75 -7.56 -11.98
C ARG A 172 13.75 -7.11 -13.43
N ILE A 173 12.65 -6.50 -13.85
CA ILE A 173 12.49 -5.87 -15.16
C ILE A 173 12.15 -4.40 -14.93
N TYR A 174 12.77 -3.49 -15.68
CA TYR A 174 12.39 -2.08 -15.70
C TYR A 174 11.39 -1.85 -16.84
N LEU A 175 10.25 -1.25 -16.52
CA LEU A 175 9.18 -0.97 -17.48
C LEU A 175 9.33 0.40 -18.16
N THR A 176 10.01 1.35 -17.51
CA THR A 176 10.22 2.71 -18.04
C THR A 176 11.71 2.99 -18.25
N ASP A 177 12.01 3.95 -19.11
CA ASP A 177 13.40 4.37 -19.38
C ASP A 177 13.94 5.25 -18.24
N THR A 178 15.26 5.40 -18.21
CA THR A 178 16.06 6.20 -17.29
C THR A 178 15.83 7.71 -17.39
N HIS A 179 15.27 8.21 -18.50
CA HIS A 179 15.08 9.64 -18.75
C HIS A 179 13.68 10.13 -18.36
N GLU A 180 12.84 9.23 -17.87
CA GLU A 180 11.50 9.53 -17.37
C GLU A 180 11.53 9.49 -15.84
N ASN A 181 10.85 10.43 -15.19
CA ASN A 181 10.66 10.41 -13.73
C ASN A 181 9.29 9.82 -13.41
N CYS A 182 9.26 8.50 -13.24
CA CYS A 182 8.02 7.74 -13.03
C CYS A 182 7.86 7.34 -11.56
N CYS A 183 6.63 7.45 -11.05
CA CYS A 183 6.24 7.13 -9.68
C CYS A 183 4.80 6.59 -9.65
N TYR A 184 4.41 6.01 -8.52
CA TYR A 184 3.08 5.49 -8.19
C TYR A 184 2.53 4.46 -9.19
N PRO A 185 3.22 3.33 -9.41
CA PRO A 185 2.68 2.26 -10.26
C PRO A 185 1.44 1.63 -9.62
N ALA A 186 0.48 1.24 -10.46
CA ALA A 186 -0.71 0.48 -10.04
C ALA A 186 -0.98 -0.66 -11.02
N TRP A 187 -1.36 -1.83 -10.49
CA TRP A 187 -1.84 -2.94 -11.31
C TRP A 187 -3.32 -2.77 -11.63
N SER A 188 -3.70 -3.07 -12.87
CA SER A 188 -5.10 -3.26 -13.21
C SER A 188 -5.65 -4.52 -12.53
N PRO A 189 -6.89 -4.50 -11.99
CA PRO A 189 -7.53 -5.68 -11.43
C PRO A 189 -7.90 -6.74 -12.49
N LEU A 190 -7.86 -6.40 -13.79
CA LEU A 190 -8.24 -7.27 -14.89
C LEU A 190 -7.17 -8.34 -15.19
N TYR A 191 -7.28 -9.49 -14.51
CA TYR A 191 -6.73 -10.78 -14.97
C TYR A 191 -7.70 -11.96 -14.73
N GLU A 192 -9.00 -11.71 -14.59
CA GLU A 192 -10.01 -12.78 -14.39
C GLU A 192 -10.35 -13.60 -15.64
N LYS A 193 -9.78 -13.30 -16.80
CA LYS A 193 -9.94 -14.13 -17.99
C LYS A 193 -8.58 -14.61 -18.49
N PRO A 194 -8.25 -15.91 -18.37
CA PRO A 194 -7.19 -16.45 -19.21
C PRO A 194 -7.58 -16.16 -20.66
N ILE A 195 -6.66 -15.58 -21.43
CA ILE A 195 -6.76 -15.57 -22.87
C ILE A 195 -6.63 -17.04 -23.26
N MET A 196 -7.75 -17.72 -23.48
CA MET A 196 -7.74 -19.01 -24.14
C MET A 196 -7.31 -18.74 -25.58
N VAL A 197 -6.07 -19.12 -25.88
CA VAL A 197 -5.53 -19.20 -27.25
C VAL A 197 -5.83 -20.58 -27.79
#